data_AF-A0A0M8ME27-F1
#
_entry.id   AF-A0A0M8ME27-F1
#
_cell.length_a   1.000
_cell.length_b   1.000
_cell.length_c   1.000
_cell.angle_alpha   90.00
_cell.angle_beta   90.00
_cell.angle_gamma   90.00
#
_symmetry.space_group_name_H-M   'P 1'
#
loop_
_entity.id
_entity.type
_entity.pdbx_description
1 polymer ?
#
loop_
_entity_poly.entity_id
_entity_poly.type
_entity_poly.pdbx_seq_one_letter_code
_entity_poly.pdbx_strand_id
1 'polypeptide(L)'
;MLVGCGGAKKAAATASSADYGYTESNPIKVGGVNDGPAQERAYLNRLTGPNGEKVTYNRSGSCCPFETKNSAWGGMLDVYVVEIEGDPVKKKLYLNMYDKGDLYAPKGFLFK
;
A
#
# COMPACT_ATOMS: atom_id res chain seq x y z
N MET A 1 -32.57 -27.59 -12.96
CA MET A 1 -31.93 -26.28 -13.23
C MET A 1 -32.07 -25.46 -11.97
N LEU A 2 -31.05 -25.37 -11.12
CA LEU A 2 -31.08 -24.51 -9.94
C LEU A 2 -29.94 -23.51 -10.06
N VAL A 3 -30.37 -22.25 -9.98
CA VAL A 3 -29.67 -21.01 -10.26
C VAL A 3 -28.49 -20.85 -9.31
N GLY A 4 -27.33 -20.48 -9.86
CA GLY A 4 -26.11 -20.23 -9.09
C GLY A 4 -26.23 -18.98 -8.23
N CYS A 5 -25.83 -19.09 -6.96
CA CYS A 5 -25.48 -17.93 -6.15
C CYS A 5 -24.05 -17.47 -6.53
N GLY A 6 -23.97 -16.60 -7.54
CA GLY A 6 -22.77 -15.79 -7.76
C GLY A 6 -22.68 -14.73 -6.68
N GLY A 7 -21.90 -14.99 -5.62
CA GLY A 7 -21.53 -13.97 -4.65
C GLY A 7 -20.70 -12.89 -5.35
N ALA A 8 -21.24 -11.69 -5.45
CA ALA A 8 -20.48 -10.53 -5.92
C ALA A 8 -19.32 -10.29 -4.94
N LYS A 9 -18.09 -10.62 -5.35
CA LYS A 9 -16.89 -10.14 -4.67
C LYS A 9 -16.97 -8.62 -4.68
N LYS A 10 -17.09 -8.02 -3.50
CA LYS A 10 -16.96 -6.58 -3.29
C LYS A 10 -15.68 -6.13 -4.01
N ALA A 11 -15.80 -5.31 -5.04
CA ALA A 11 -14.64 -4.83 -5.78
C ALA A 11 -13.72 -4.10 -4.80
N ALA A 12 -12.57 -4.70 -4.48
CA ALA A 12 -11.55 -4.01 -3.70
C ALA A 12 -11.14 -2.75 -4.46
N ALA A 13 -11.09 -1.60 -3.78
CA ALA A 13 -10.70 -0.34 -4.41
C ALA A 13 -9.23 -0.44 -4.87
N THR A 14 -9.02 -0.58 -6.18
CA THR A 14 -7.71 -0.62 -6.83
C THR A 14 -7.36 0.76 -7.37
N ALA A 15 -6.07 1.13 -7.29
CA ALA A 15 -5.62 2.40 -7.84
C ALA A 15 -5.74 2.39 -9.37
N SER A 16 -6.32 3.45 -9.95
CA SER A 16 -6.39 3.58 -11.41
C SER A 16 -5.05 3.99 -12.02
N SER A 17 -4.20 4.72 -11.27
CA SER A 17 -2.89 5.14 -11.75
C SER A 17 -1.84 4.05 -11.53
N ALA A 18 -0.99 3.84 -12.54
CA ALA A 18 0.04 2.79 -12.50
C ALA A 18 1.19 3.12 -11.53
N ASP A 19 1.33 4.38 -11.12
CA ASP A 19 2.41 4.89 -10.27
C ASP A 19 2.04 4.97 -8.78
N TYR A 20 0.77 4.76 -8.42
CA TYR A 20 0.32 4.84 -7.03
C TYR A 20 1.07 3.85 -6.14
N GLY A 21 1.78 4.38 -5.14
CA GLY A 21 2.64 3.65 -4.24
C GLY A 21 3.99 3.22 -4.83
N TYR A 22 4.21 3.35 -6.14
CA TYR A 22 5.45 2.93 -6.80
C TYR A 22 6.45 4.08 -7.02
N THR A 23 6.04 5.32 -6.78
CA THR A 23 6.89 6.50 -6.95
C THR A 23 6.85 7.41 -5.72
N GLU A 24 7.90 8.21 -5.57
CA GLU A 24 8.02 9.21 -4.51
C GLU A 24 6.98 10.32 -4.63
N SER A 25 6.57 10.65 -5.87
CA SER A 25 5.58 11.68 -6.16
C SER A 25 4.14 11.22 -5.90
N ASN A 26 3.89 9.91 -5.86
CA ASN A 26 2.57 9.34 -5.60
C ASN A 26 2.62 8.24 -4.51
N PRO A 27 3.06 8.57 -3.28
CA PRO A 27 3.21 7.59 -2.21
C PRO A 27 1.86 7.22 -1.59
N ILE A 28 1.81 6.07 -0.93
CA ILE A 28 0.62 5.65 -0.16
C ILE A 28 0.59 6.43 1.16
N LYS A 29 -0.38 7.33 1.30
CA LYS A 29 -0.56 8.20 2.47
C LYS A 29 -1.41 7.54 3.54
N VAL A 30 -0.77 6.72 4.39
CA VAL A 30 -1.42 5.93 5.44
C VAL A 30 -1.56 6.65 6.78
N GLY A 31 -0.86 7.78 6.93
CA GLY A 31 -0.73 8.54 8.18
C GLY A 31 -1.92 9.46 8.51
N GLY A 32 -1.60 10.58 9.15
CA GLY A 32 -2.52 11.68 9.46
C GLY A 32 -2.60 12.09 10.93
N VAL A 33 -2.39 11.15 11.86
CA VAL A 33 -2.30 11.37 13.32
C VAL A 33 -1.47 10.22 13.92
N ASN A 34 -1.08 10.31 15.20
CA ASN A 34 -0.33 9.31 15.99
C ASN A 34 -0.52 7.86 15.48
N ASP A 35 0.59 7.09 15.44
CA ASP A 35 0.68 5.69 14.99
C ASP A 35 1.04 5.46 13.50
N GLY A 36 1.65 6.43 12.82
CA GLY A 36 2.13 6.32 11.44
C GLY A 36 2.80 4.98 11.08
N PRO A 37 3.85 4.53 11.80
CA PRO A 37 4.48 3.23 11.53
C PRO A 37 3.54 2.02 11.69
N ALA A 38 2.55 2.09 12.60
CA ALA A 38 1.57 1.03 12.76
C ALA A 38 0.58 1.02 11.59
N GLN A 39 0.20 2.19 11.10
CA GLN A 39 -0.69 2.35 9.94
C GLN A 39 -0.06 1.81 8.65
N GLU A 40 1.26 1.98 8.47
CA GLU A 40 1.99 1.37 7.35
C GLU A 40 1.88 -0.16 7.37
N ARG A 41 2.18 -0.78 8.52
CA ARG A 41 2.06 -2.23 8.69
C ARG A 41 0.63 -2.70 8.52
N ALA A 42 -0.35 -1.96 9.04
CA ALA A 42 -1.76 -2.29 8.89
C ALA A 42 -2.20 -2.25 7.42
N TYR A 43 -1.73 -1.26 6.65
CA TYR A 43 -1.98 -1.18 5.21
C TYR A 43 -1.34 -2.37 4.47
N LEU A 44 -0.05 -2.63 4.68
CA LEU A 44 0.67 -3.72 4.02
C LEU A 44 0.07 -5.08 4.35
N ASN A 45 -0.38 -5.28 5.60
CA ASN A 45 -1.06 -6.50 6.04
C ASN A 45 -2.39 -6.75 5.33
N ARG A 46 -3.02 -5.73 4.73
CA ARG A 46 -4.25 -5.88 3.95
C ARG A 46 -3.99 -6.25 2.49
N LEU A 47 -2.75 -6.18 2.01
CA LEU A 47 -2.42 -6.52 0.64
C LEU A 47 -2.44 -8.04 0.42
N THR A 48 -2.87 -8.40 -0.78
CA THR A 48 -2.79 -9.74 -1.37
C THR A 48 -2.36 -9.60 -2.83
N GLY A 49 -1.86 -10.68 -3.42
CA GLY A 49 -1.66 -10.74 -4.86
C GLY A 49 -2.98 -10.72 -5.64
N PRO A 50 -2.91 -10.63 -6.98
CA PRO A 50 -4.09 -10.50 -7.83
C PRO A 50 -5.05 -11.70 -7.76
N ASN A 51 -4.58 -12.86 -7.30
CA ASN A 51 -5.38 -14.07 -7.10
C ASN A 51 -5.60 -14.41 -5.61
N GLY A 52 -5.23 -13.50 -4.69
CA GLY A 52 -5.34 -13.72 -3.24
C GLY A 52 -4.08 -14.32 -2.60
N GLU A 53 -2.95 -14.32 -3.31
CA GLU A 53 -1.68 -14.83 -2.83
C GLU A 53 -1.20 -14.05 -1.59
N LYS A 54 -0.47 -14.75 -0.71
CA LYS A 54 0.11 -14.14 0.48
C LYS A 54 1.14 -13.09 0.06
N VAL A 55 1.07 -11.94 0.73
CA VAL A 55 2.05 -10.87 0.62
C VAL A 55 2.92 -10.84 1.86
N THR A 56 4.24 -10.74 1.68
CA THR A 56 5.21 -10.45 2.73
C THR A 56 5.94 -9.15 2.42
N TYR A 57 6.52 -8.52 3.43
CA TYR A 57 7.21 -7.25 3.24
C TYR A 57 8.38 -7.08 4.22
N ASN A 58 9.38 -6.33 3.77
CA ASN A 58 10.52 -5.90 4.58
C ASN A 58 10.74 -4.40 4.39
N ARG A 59 10.96 -3.67 5.47
CA ARG A 59 11.30 -2.24 5.40
C ARG A 59 12.76 -2.10 4.97
N SER A 60 12.98 -1.53 3.79
CA SER A 60 14.34 -1.30 3.25
C SER A 60 15.00 -0.02 3.78
N GLY A 61 14.21 0.90 4.35
CA GLY A 61 14.71 2.14 4.93
C GLY A 61 13.73 3.30 4.72
N SER A 62 14.22 4.51 5.00
CA SER A 62 13.52 5.76 4.69
C SER A 62 14.31 6.56 3.67
N CYS A 63 13.61 7.32 2.83
CA CYS A 63 14.19 8.18 1.81
C CYS A 63 13.36 9.44 1.64
N CYS A 64 13.71 10.21 0.61
CA CYS A 64 12.77 11.07 -0.09
C CYS A 64 12.16 12.14 0.84
N PRO A 65 12.95 13.17 1.19
CA PRO A 65 12.46 14.24 2.03
C PRO A 65 11.30 14.98 1.35
N PHE A 66 10.28 15.32 2.12
CA PHE A 66 9.13 16.07 1.64
C PHE A 66 8.57 16.98 2.73
N GLU A 67 7.87 18.03 2.30
CA GLU A 67 7.21 18.98 3.21
C GLU A 67 5.86 18.44 3.68
N THR A 68 5.58 18.56 4.98
CA THR A 68 4.27 18.23 5.57
C THR A 68 3.97 19.13 6.75
N LYS A 69 2.69 19.47 6.94
CA LYS A 69 2.21 20.18 8.13
C LYS A 69 2.17 19.31 9.40
N ASN A 70 2.36 18.00 9.26
CA ASN A 70 2.25 17.03 10.34
C ASN A 70 3.61 16.75 11.03
N SER A 71 4.66 17.50 10.67
CA SER A 71 5.99 17.46 11.28
C SER A 71 6.66 18.82 11.17
N ALA A 72 7.34 19.28 12.23
CA ALA A 72 8.06 20.55 12.22
C ALA A 72 9.33 20.51 11.33
N TRP A 73 9.81 19.33 10.98
CA TRP A 73 11.07 19.12 10.24
C TRP A 73 10.85 18.53 8.83
N GLY A 74 9.61 18.54 8.35
CA GLY A 74 9.21 17.76 7.17
C GLY A 74 9.15 16.25 7.47
N GLY A 75 8.99 15.45 6.43
CA GLY A 75 8.86 13.99 6.50
C GLY A 75 9.84 13.27 5.58
N MET A 76 10.00 11.98 5.84
CA MET A 76 10.72 11.03 4.98
C MET A 76 9.77 9.89 4.64
N LEU A 77 9.74 9.47 3.38
CA LEU A 77 8.96 8.31 2.97
C LEU A 77 9.65 7.03 3.42
N ASP A 78 8.86 6.04 3.82
CA ASP A 78 9.36 4.69 4.11
C ASP A 78 9.24 3.80 2.88
N VAL A 79 10.32 3.08 2.59
CA VAL A 79 10.41 2.21 1.43
C VAL A 79 10.32 0.76 1.88
N TYR A 80 9.31 0.06 1.38
CA TYR A 80 9.10 -1.36 1.63
C TYR A 80 9.36 -2.17 0.38
N VAL A 81 10.10 -3.27 0.54
CA VAL A 81 10.19 -4.32 -0.47
C VAL A 81 9.09 -5.33 -0.16
N VAL A 82 8.21 -5.54 -1.13
CA VAL A 82 7.01 -6.36 -1.03
C VAL A 82 7.13 -7.53 -1.99
N GLU A 83 6.80 -8.72 -1.51
CA GLU A 83 6.91 -9.98 -2.24
C GLU A 83 5.54 -10.65 -2.25
N ILE A 84 5.14 -11.16 -3.42
CA ILE A 84 3.92 -11.95 -3.60
C ILE A 84 4.36 -13.41 -3.72
N GLU A 85 3.71 -14.30 -2.97
CA GLU A 85 3.99 -15.73 -3.05
C GLU A 85 3.87 -16.25 -4.50
N GLY A 86 4.92 -16.89 -5.00
CA GLY A 86 4.99 -17.40 -6.37
C GLY A 86 5.40 -16.37 -7.44
N ASP A 87 5.54 -15.10 -7.09
CA ASP A 87 6.07 -14.06 -8.00
C ASP A 87 7.57 -13.84 -7.73
N PRO A 88 8.48 -14.09 -8.69
CA PRO A 88 9.90 -13.85 -8.51
C PRO A 88 10.26 -12.36 -8.47
N VAL A 89 9.34 -11.47 -8.87
CA VAL A 89 9.59 -10.04 -8.96
C VAL A 89 9.23 -9.34 -7.65
N LYS A 90 10.25 -8.87 -6.94
CA LYS A 90 10.06 -8.01 -5.77
C LYS A 90 9.59 -6.62 -6.19
N LYS A 91 8.62 -6.08 -5.46
CA LYS A 91 8.04 -4.75 -5.72
C LYS A 91 8.50 -3.77 -4.65
N LYS A 92 8.75 -2.52 -5.02
CA LYS A 92 9.08 -1.45 -4.09
C LYS A 92 7.87 -0.55 -3.91
N LEU A 93 7.46 -0.34 -2.66
CA LEU A 93 6.39 0.59 -2.32
C LEU A 93 6.91 1.74 -1.44
N TYR A 94 6.42 2.95 -1.71
CA TYR A 94 6.70 4.17 -0.97
C TYR A 94 5.49 4.54 -0.11
N LEU A 95 5.69 4.57 1.20
CA LEU A 95 4.64 4.86 2.17
C LEU A 95 4.94 6.19 2.87
N ASN A 96 3.89 6.96 3.11
CA ASN A 96 3.92 8.20 3.87
C ASN A 96 3.13 7.98 5.16
N MET A 97 3.87 7.91 6.28
CA MET A 97 3.31 7.77 7.62
C MET A 97 2.83 9.07 8.26
N TYR A 98 3.05 10.22 7.64
CA TYR A 98 2.73 11.55 8.18
C TYR A 98 1.36 12.04 7.70
N ASP A 99 1.07 11.86 6.42
CA ASP A 99 -0.13 12.40 5.79
C ASP A 99 -1.18 11.33 5.55
N LYS A 100 -2.45 11.75 5.59
CA LYS A 100 -3.61 10.91 5.25
C LYS A 100 -4.04 11.16 3.81
N GLY A 101 -4.33 10.09 3.10
CA GLY A 101 -5.00 10.13 1.81
C GLY A 101 -5.97 8.97 1.65
N ASP A 102 -6.65 8.94 0.50
CA ASP A 102 -7.45 7.78 0.13
C ASP A 102 -6.55 6.57 -0.15
N LEU A 103 -6.98 5.42 0.35
CA LEU A 103 -6.19 4.19 0.31
C LEU A 103 -6.73 3.27 -0.78
N TYR A 104 -5.85 2.94 -1.72
CA TYR A 104 -6.10 2.02 -2.81
C TYR A 104 -5.10 0.87 -2.77
N ALA A 105 -5.43 -0.29 -3.32
CA ALA A 105 -4.42 -1.32 -3.57
C ALA A 105 -3.57 -0.87 -4.78
N PRO A 106 -2.23 -0.90 -4.71
CA PRO A 106 -1.39 -0.55 -5.85
C PRO A 106 -1.64 -1.54 -7.00
N LYS A 107 -1.41 -1.11 -8.24
CA LYS A 107 -1.61 -1.98 -9.40
C LYS A 107 -0.84 -3.30 -9.23
N GLY A 108 -1.52 -4.43 -9.40
CA GLY A 108 -0.97 -5.77 -9.16
C GLY A 108 -1.19 -6.30 -7.75
N PHE A 109 -1.91 -5.59 -6.89
CA PHE A 109 -2.37 -6.04 -5.58
C PHE A 109 -3.88 -5.89 -5.43
N LEU A 110 -4.44 -6.59 -4.44
CA LEU A 110 -5.82 -6.43 -3.96
C LEU A 110 -5.83 -6.26 -2.44
N PHE A 111 -6.93 -5.75 -1.90
CA PHE A 111 -7.20 -5.81 -0.46
C PHE A 111 -7.95 -7.10 -0.09
N LYS A 112 -7.59 -7.71 1.03
CA LYS A 112 -8.37 -8.75 1.70
C LYS A 112 -9.33 -8.18 2.74
#